data_AF-A0A1Y4LYM0-F1
#
_entry.id   AF-A0A1Y4LYM0-F1
#
_cell.length_a   1.000
_cell.length_b   1.000
_cell.length_c   1.000
_cell.angle_alpha   90.00
_cell.angle_beta   90.00
_cell.angle_gamma   90.00
#
_symmetry.space_group_name_H-M   'P 1'
#
loop_
_entity.id
_entity.type
_entity.pdbx_description
1 polymer ?
#
loop_
_entity_poly.entity_id
_entity_poly.type
_entity_poly.pdbx_seq_one_letter_code
_entity_poly.pdbx_strand_id
1 'polypeptide(L)'
;MNIYSFMAHYVAKILKIRPNDILDRWGVSELLVAYGIYRNEAQEKAYSEIESYNRTAKKKIPRVNRYAVKFYSRKELEEENVST
;
A
#
# COMPACT_ATOMS: atom_id res chain seq x y z
N MET A 1 -14.35 14.12 0.25
CA MET A 1 -14.43 12.64 0.33
C MET A 1 -13.61 12.20 1.53
N ASN A 2 -14.19 11.43 2.46
CA ASN A 2 -13.49 10.98 3.68
C ASN A 2 -12.38 9.97 3.29
N ILE A 3 -11.29 9.90 4.08
CA ILE A 3 -10.22 8.91 3.92
C ILE A 3 -10.74 7.47 3.82
N TYR A 4 -11.75 7.10 4.60
CA TYR A 4 -12.36 5.77 4.55
C TYR A 4 -13.10 5.53 3.23
N SER A 5 -13.80 6.54 2.71
CA SER A 5 -14.42 6.46 1.39
C SER A 5 -13.36 6.30 0.30
N PHE A 6 -12.25 7.02 0.39
CA PHE A 6 -11.14 6.85 -0.56
C PHE A 6 -10.56 5.43 -0.53
N MET A 7 -10.29 4.90 0.67
CA MET A 7 -9.79 3.54 0.85
C MET A 7 -10.78 2.51 0.31
N ALA A 8 -12.07 2.63 0.63
CA ALA A 8 -13.10 1.74 0.13
C ALA A 8 -13.20 1.75 -1.40
N HIS A 9 -13.16 2.93 -2.03
CA HIS A 9 -13.14 3.01 -3.49
C HIS A 9 -11.90 2.36 -4.10
N TYR A 10 -10.73 2.55 -3.49
CA TYR A 10 -9.48 1.93 -3.95
C TYR A 10 -9.55 0.40 -3.87
N VAL A 11 -9.94 -0.13 -2.70
CA VAL A 11 -10.06 -1.57 -2.47
C VAL A 11 -11.15 -2.19 -3.35
N ALA A 12 -12.32 -1.54 -3.45
CA ALA A 12 -13.43 -2.01 -4.28
C ALA A 12 -13.07 -2.09 -5.76
N LYS A 13 -12.29 -1.14 -6.28
CA LYS A 13 -11.78 -1.18 -7.66
C LYS A 13 -10.93 -2.43 -7.93
N ILE A 14 -10.10 -2.82 -6.98
CA ILE A 14 -9.22 -3.99 -7.09
C ILE A 14 -10.04 -5.28 -7.00
N LEU A 15 -10.97 -5.35 -6.04
CA LEU A 15 -11.85 -6.49 -5.83
C LEU A 15 -12.99 -6.60 -6.84
N LYS A 16 -13.21 -5.59 -7.69
CA LYS A 16 -14.30 -5.49 -8.67
C LYS A 16 -15.70 -5.61 -8.04
N ILE A 17 -15.88 -4.99 -6.87
CA ILE A 17 -17.16 -4.89 -6.15
C ILE A 17 -17.58 -3.42 -6.02
N ARG A 18 -18.79 -3.14 -5.51
CA ARG A 18 -19.20 -1.75 -5.29
C ARG A 18 -18.57 -1.24 -3.99
N PRO A 19 -18.12 0.03 -3.92
CA PRO A 19 -17.58 0.62 -2.69
C PRO A 19 -18.55 0.55 -1.50
N ASN A 20 -19.86 0.66 -1.76
CA ASN A 20 -20.88 0.53 -0.72
C ASN A 20 -20.87 -0.85 -0.06
N ASP A 21 -20.57 -1.93 -0.82
CA ASP A 21 -20.50 -3.28 -0.24
C ASP A 21 -19.36 -3.37 0.80
N ILE A 22 -18.30 -2.56 0.68
CA ILE A 22 -17.23 -2.42 1.68
C ILE A 22 -17.68 -1.52 2.83
N LEU A 23 -18.21 -0.33 2.51
CA LEU A 23 -18.60 0.66 3.53
C LEU A 23 -19.71 0.14 4.47
N ASP A 24 -20.61 -0.70 3.96
CA ASP A 24 -21.74 -1.22 4.73
C ASP A 24 -21.38 -2.46 5.55
N ARG A 25 -20.37 -3.25 5.13
CA ARG A 25 -20.11 -4.59 5.68
C ARG A 25 -18.75 -4.76 6.34
N TRP A 26 -17.74 -3.98 5.94
CA TRP A 26 -16.38 -4.16 6.44
C TRP A 26 -16.14 -3.30 7.67
N GLY A 27 -15.42 -3.87 8.63
CA GLY A 27 -14.86 -3.11 9.74
C GLY A 27 -13.74 -2.17 9.28
N VAL A 28 -13.51 -1.10 10.04
CA VAL A 28 -12.40 -0.16 9.78
C VAL A 28 -11.05 -0.87 9.71
N SER A 29 -10.82 -1.83 10.62
CA SER A 29 -9.58 -2.62 10.65
C SER A 29 -9.37 -3.44 9.37
N GLU A 30 -10.43 -4.07 8.85
CA GLU A 30 -10.38 -4.86 7.61
C GLU A 30 -10.05 -3.97 6.41
N LEU A 31 -10.68 -2.80 6.34
CA LEU A 31 -10.43 -1.81 5.30
C LEU A 31 -8.98 -1.29 5.34
N LEU A 32 -8.44 -0.99 6.52
CA LEU A 32 -7.07 -0.52 6.69
C LEU A 32 -6.05 -1.57 6.22
N VAL A 33 -6.24 -2.83 6.64
CA VAL A 33 -5.33 -3.93 6.28
C VAL A 33 -5.37 -4.17 4.77
N ALA A 34 -6.56 -4.32 4.19
CA ALA A 34 -6.71 -4.55 2.76
C ALA A 34 -6.13 -3.40 1.93
N TYR A 35 -6.41 -2.15 2.32
CA TYR A 35 -5.85 -0.98 1.66
C TYR A 35 -4.32 -0.99 1.71
N GLY A 36 -3.72 -1.24 2.88
CA GLY A 36 -2.27 -1.28 3.03
C GLY A 36 -1.61 -2.38 2.19
N ILE A 37 -2.19 -3.58 2.13
CA ILE A 37 -1.69 -4.70 1.30
C ILE A 37 -1.69 -4.30 -0.17
N TYR A 38 -2.83 -3.85 -0.70
CA TYR A 38 -2.95 -3.53 -2.12
C TYR A 38 -2.10 -2.33 -2.53
N ARG A 39 -1.97 -1.32 -1.66
CA ARG A 39 -1.09 -0.17 -1.92
C ARG A 39 0.37 -0.58 -1.96
N ASN A 40 0.80 -1.49 -1.09
CA ASN A 40 2.17 -2.01 -1.10
C ASN A 40 2.46 -2.84 -2.34
N GLU A 41 1.53 -3.69 -2.75
CA GLU A 41 1.69 -4.50 -3.97
C GLU A 41 1.84 -3.62 -5.23
N ALA A 42 1.01 -2.57 -5.34
CA ALA A 42 1.13 -1.59 -6.42
C ALA A 42 2.47 -0.85 -6.40
N GLN A 43 2.97 -0.50 -5.21
CA GLN A 43 4.24 0.19 -5.03
C GLN A 43 5.45 -0.71 -5.35
N GLU A 44 5.43 -1.97 -4.92
CA GLU A 44 6.48 -2.95 -5.22
C GLU A 44 6.57 -3.20 -6.73
N LYS A 45 5.42 -3.28 -7.41
CA LYS A 45 5.36 -3.39 -8.87
C LYS A 45 6.00 -2.18 -9.55
N ALA A 46 5.61 -0.96 -9.15
CA ALA A 46 6.18 0.27 -9.70
C ALA A 46 7.70 0.37 -9.45
N TYR A 47 8.16 0.00 -8.26
CA TYR A 47 9.58 -0.07 -7.93
C TYR A 47 10.33 -1.05 -8.85
N SER A 48 9.78 -2.25 -9.01
CA SER A 48 10.37 -3.30 -9.86
C SER A 48 10.45 -2.89 -11.33
N GLU A 49 9.41 -2.25 -11.85
CA GLU A 49 9.38 -1.71 -13.22
C GLU A 49 10.43 -0.63 -13.43
N ILE A 50 10.53 0.33 -12.51
CA ILE A 50 11.55 1.40 -12.54
C ILE A 50 12.96 0.82 -12.46
N GLU A 51 13.18 -0.16 -11.58
CA GLU A 51 14.50 -0.78 -11.43
C GLU A 51 14.88 -1.58 -12.68
N SER A 52 13.93 -2.30 -13.27
CA SER A 52 14.13 -3.00 -14.55
C SER A 52 14.50 -2.03 -15.68
N TYR A 53 13.79 -0.91 -15.78
CA TYR A 53 14.10 0.14 -16.76
C TYR A 53 15.48 0.77 -16.52
N ASN A 54 15.80 1.11 -15.27
CA ASN A 54 17.05 1.78 -14.90
C ASN A 54 18.30 0.94 -15.12
N ARG A 55 18.16 -0.40 -15.24
CA ARG A 55 19.28 -1.29 -15.58
C ARG A 55 19.82 -1.08 -16.98
N THR A 56 18.95 -0.75 -17.94
CA THR A 56 19.31 -0.61 -19.36
C THR A 56 19.26 0.82 -19.86
N ALA A 57 18.60 1.73 -19.13
CA ALA A 57 18.38 3.10 -19.56
C ALA A 57 19.60 4.02 -19.37
N LYS A 58 19.88 4.84 -20.39
CA LYS A 58 20.87 5.93 -20.32
C LYS A 58 20.42 7.07 -19.40
N LYS A 59 19.12 7.32 -19.29
CA LYS A 59 18.51 8.29 -18.36
C LYS A 59 17.69 7.54 -17.32
N LYS A 60 18.10 7.64 -16.06
CA LYS A 60 17.45 6.94 -14.95
C LYS A 60 16.23 7.70 -14.45
N ILE A 61 15.14 6.97 -14.21
CA ILE A 61 13.96 7.46 -13.50
C ILE A 61 14.27 7.44 -12.00
N PRO A 62 13.90 8.49 -11.23
CA PRO A 62 14.05 8.48 -9.78
C PRO A 62 13.39 7.25 -9.14
N ARG A 63 14.10 6.60 -8.22
CA ARG A 63 13.56 5.45 -7.48
C ARG A 63 12.43 5.92 -6.58
N VAL A 64 11.30 5.22 -6.66
CA VAL A 64 10.20 5.38 -5.71
C VAL A 64 10.48 4.54 -4.46
N ASN A 65 9.82 4.86 -3.34
CA ASN A 65 9.86 4.00 -2.16
C ASN A 65 9.35 2.60 -2.52
N ARG A 66 9.96 1.57 -1.95
CA ARG A 66 9.58 0.18 -2.23
C ARG A 66 8.18 -0.16 -1.69
N TYR A 67 7.86 0.34 -0.50
CA TYR A 67 6.59 0.11 0.16
C TYR A 67 5.85 1.44 0.38
N ALA A 68 4.52 1.42 0.19
CA ALA A 68 3.66 2.57 0.40
C ALA A 68 3.31 2.76 1.90
N VAL A 69 3.19 1.65 2.63
CA VAL A 69 2.92 1.59 4.07
C VAL A 69 3.84 0.54 4.68
N LYS A 70 4.64 0.91 5.68
CA LYS A 70 5.45 -0.08 6.42
C LYS A 70 4.56 -0.79 7.43
N PHE A 71 4.45 -2.11 7.31
CA PHE A 71 3.90 -2.94 8.38
C PHE A 71 5.05 -3.37 9.26
N TYR A 72 5.15 -2.77 10.45
CA TYR A 72 6.14 -3.21 11.42
C TYR A 72 5.70 -4.56 12.01
N SER A 73 6.61 -5.52 12.00
CA SER A 73 6.49 -6.72 12.82
C SER A 73 6.60 -6.35 14.31
N ARG A 74 6.12 -7.24 15.20
CA ARG A 74 6.24 -7.02 16.66
C ARG A 74 7.68 -6.76 17.08
N LYS A 75 8.63 -7.49 16.49
CA LYS A 75 10.06 -7.33 16.75
C LYS A 75 10.58 -5.95 16.34
N GLU A 76 10.18 -5.47 15.16
CA GLU A 76 10.59 -4.13 14.69
C GLU A 76 9.99 -3.02 15.56
N LEU A 77 8.75 -3.19 16.05
CA LEU A 77 8.14 -2.26 17.01
C LEU A 77 8.87 -2.25 18.36
N GLU A 78 9.31 -3.41 18.84
CA GLU A 78 10.07 -3.52 20.09
C GLU A 78 11.44 -2.85 19.97
N GLU A 79 12.15 -3.02 18.84
CA GLU A 79 13.45 -2.40 18.59
C GLU A 79 13.37 -0.86 18.45
N GLU A 80 12.29 -0.34 17.84
CA GLU A 80 12.06 1.10 17.67
C GLU A 80 11.70 1.77 19.01
N ASN A 81 10.90 1.10 19.86
CA ASN A 81 10.54 1.62 21.18
C ASN A 81 11.69 1.61 22.20
N VAL A 82 12.71 0.76 22.02
CA VAL A 82 13.92 0.75 22.87
C VAL A 82 14.91 1.84 22.46
N SER A 83 14.77 2.37 21.24
CA SER A 83 15.63 3.41 20.68
C SER A 83 15.14 4.84 20.94
N THR A 84 14.05 5.01 21.71
CA THR A 84 13.44 6.29 22.08
C THR A 84 13.45 6.47 23.59
#